data_AF-A0A090GAV9-F1
#
_entry.id   AF-A0A090GAV9-F1
#
_cell.length_a   1.000
_cell.length_b   1.000
_cell.length_c   1.000
_cell.angle_alpha   90.00
_cell.angle_beta   90.00
_cell.angle_gamma   90.00
#
_symmetry.space_group_name_H-M   'P 1'
#
loop_
_entity.id
_entity.type
_entity.pdbx_description
1 polymer ?
#
loop_
_entity_poly.entity_id
_entity_poly.type
_entity_poly.pdbx_seq_one_letter_code
_entity_poly.pdbx_strand_id
1 'polypeptide(L)'
;MKTANLVRPEFWNAAVPYASIEDLPPPIREYLPLHAREIYRAAFNNAWDEYVDRGAKREEIAHRVAWAAVKHRYRKERNEWVPL
;
A
#
# COMPACT_ATOMS: atom_id res chain seq x y z
N MET A 1 -27.14 30.98 10.82
CA MET A 1 -27.66 29.74 11.42
C MET A 1 -26.48 28.81 11.69
N LYS A 2 -26.22 28.51 12.97
CA LYS A 2 -25.19 27.57 13.43
C LYS A 2 -25.77 26.14 13.46
N THR A 3 -24.89 25.18 13.21
CA THR A 3 -24.85 23.77 13.69
C THR A 3 -25.98 22.81 13.29
N ALA A 4 -25.63 21.74 12.56
CA ALA A 4 -25.40 20.43 13.17
C ALA A 4 -24.76 19.43 12.18
N ASN A 5 -23.82 18.65 12.71
CA ASN A 5 -23.24 17.42 12.17
C ASN A 5 -24.12 16.63 11.20
N LEU A 6 -23.55 16.34 10.03
CA LEU A 6 -23.70 15.02 9.43
C LEU A 6 -22.30 14.46 9.27
N VAL A 7 -21.86 13.76 10.32
CA VAL A 7 -20.91 12.64 10.19
C VAL A 7 -21.41 11.83 9.00
N ARG A 8 -20.60 11.65 7.95
CA ARG A 8 -20.90 10.71 6.86
C ARG A 8 -20.18 9.41 7.16
N PRO A 9 -20.85 8.39 7.73
CA PRO A 9 -20.33 7.04 7.76
C PRO A 9 -20.46 6.41 6.36
N GLU A 10 -19.82 5.26 6.14
CA GLU A 10 -20.11 4.25 5.10
C GLU A 10 -19.64 4.34 3.63
N PHE A 11 -18.58 5.09 3.25
CA PHE A 11 -18.00 4.97 1.86
C PHE A 11 -16.48 4.69 1.74
N TRP A 12 -15.78 4.33 2.82
CA TRP A 12 -14.31 4.28 2.83
C TRP A 12 -13.63 2.96 2.43
N ASN A 13 -14.36 1.91 2.04
CA ASN A 13 -13.74 0.61 1.74
C ASN A 13 -13.58 0.27 0.24
N ALA A 14 -14.02 1.13 -0.68
CA ALA A 14 -14.00 0.82 -2.12
C ALA A 14 -12.88 1.54 -2.92
N ALA A 15 -12.12 2.48 -2.32
CA ALA A 15 -11.18 3.33 -3.05
C ALA A 15 -9.71 2.93 -2.93
N VAL A 16 -9.31 2.23 -1.86
CA VAL A 16 -7.93 1.80 -1.64
C VAL A 16 -7.75 0.30 -1.94
N PRO A 17 -6.70 -0.12 -2.65
CA PRO A 17 -6.54 -1.52 -3.07
C PRO A 17 -6.29 -2.49 -1.93
N TYR A 18 -5.54 -2.07 -0.90
CA TYR A 18 -5.22 -2.92 0.24
C TYR A 18 -5.71 -2.28 1.54
N ALA A 19 -6.82 -2.77 2.07
CA ALA A 19 -7.41 -2.25 3.30
C ALA A 19 -6.55 -2.61 4.53
N SER A 20 -5.91 -3.77 4.51
CA SER A 20 -5.04 -4.31 5.56
C SER A 20 -3.77 -4.95 4.97
N ILE A 21 -2.81 -5.30 5.81
CA ILE A 21 -1.59 -6.01 5.36
C ILE A 21 -1.89 -7.47 5.02
N GLU A 22 -3.01 -8.00 5.50
CA GLU A 22 -3.55 -9.32 5.23
C GLU A 22 -4.12 -9.44 3.81
N ASP A 23 -4.50 -8.29 3.21
CA ASP A 23 -4.99 -8.21 1.82
C ASP A 23 -3.85 -8.21 0.78
N LEU A 24 -2.59 -8.13 1.23
CA LEU A 24 -1.46 -8.14 0.32
C LEU A 24 -1.32 -9.50 -0.41
N PRO A 25 -0.75 -9.52 -1.62
CA PRO A 25 -0.46 -10.75 -2.35
C PRO A 25 0.31 -11.78 -1.49
N PRO A 26 0.01 -13.09 -1.58
CA PRO A 26 0.64 -14.11 -0.74
C PRO A 26 2.18 -14.05 -0.69
N PRO A 27 2.91 -13.89 -1.81
CA PRO A 27 4.37 -13.80 -1.77
C PRO A 27 4.89 -12.62 -0.94
N ILE A 28 4.13 -11.52 -0.88
CA ILE A 28 4.48 -10.37 -0.06
C ILE A 28 4.22 -10.67 1.41
N ARG A 29 3.11 -11.36 1.71
CA ARG A 29 2.78 -11.73 3.10
C ARG A 29 3.74 -12.76 3.69
N GLU A 30 4.23 -13.69 2.87
CA GLU A 30 5.08 -14.80 3.31
C GLU A 30 6.55 -14.39 3.46
N TYR A 31 7.06 -13.53 2.59
CA TYR A 31 8.50 -13.23 2.54
C TYR A 31 8.89 -11.86 3.10
N LEU A 32 7.96 -10.92 3.31
CA LEU A 32 8.29 -9.61 3.90
C LEU A 32 8.03 -9.59 5.41
N PRO A 33 8.98 -9.08 6.21
CA PRO A 33 8.74 -8.74 7.62
C PRO A 33 7.52 -7.83 7.77
N LEU A 34 6.88 -7.87 8.95
CA LEU A 34 5.67 -7.09 9.26
C LEU A 34 5.79 -5.62 8.84
N HIS A 35 6.86 -4.95 9.25
CA HIS A 35 7.05 -3.54 8.94
C HIS A 35 7.29 -3.26 7.44
N ALA A 36 7.94 -4.19 6.72
CA ALA A 36 8.08 -4.09 5.27
C ALA A 36 6.72 -4.22 4.56
N ARG A 37 5.80 -5.06 5.07
CA ARG A 37 4.42 -5.17 4.56
C ARG A 37 3.63 -3.88 4.77
N GLU A 38 3.79 -3.23 5.92
CA GLU A 38 3.18 -1.93 6.22
C GLU A 38 3.66 -0.84 5.26
N ILE A 39 4.98 -0.75 5.04
CA ILE A 39 5.58 0.19 4.08
C ILE A 39 5.02 -0.08 2.68
N TYR A 40 5.02 -1.34 2.25
CA TYR A 40 4.53 -1.72 0.94
C TYR A 40 3.06 -1.29 0.75
N ARG A 41 2.18 -1.65 1.69
CA ARG A 41 0.76 -1.28 1.66
C ARG A 41 0.57 0.23 1.59
N ALA A 42 1.25 0.98 2.46
CA ALA A 42 1.12 2.43 2.54
C ALA A 42 1.56 3.10 1.22
N ALA A 43 2.72 2.70 0.70
CA ALA A 43 3.25 3.24 -0.54
C ALA A 43 2.40 2.84 -1.76
N PHE A 44 1.90 1.60 -1.81
CA PHE A 44 1.00 1.16 -2.87
C PHE A 44 -0.29 1.96 -2.89
N ASN A 45 -0.97 2.09 -1.74
CA ASN A 45 -2.23 2.80 -1.64
C ASN A 45 -2.07 4.29 -1.94
N ASN A 46 -0.96 4.89 -1.51
CA ASN A 46 -0.65 6.28 -1.83
C ASN A 46 -0.41 6.47 -3.34
N ALA A 47 0.40 5.60 -3.96
CA ALA A 47 0.61 5.64 -5.40
C ALA A 47 -0.67 5.32 -6.19
N TRP A 48 -1.52 4.43 -5.67
CA TRP A 48 -2.82 4.17 -6.28
C TRP A 48 -3.62 5.47 -6.36
N ASP A 49 -3.75 6.21 -5.27
CA ASP A 49 -4.46 7.51 -5.26
C ASP A 49 -3.80 8.53 -6.21
N GLU A 50 -2.47 8.67 -6.16
CA GLU A 50 -1.71 9.63 -6.96
C GLU A 50 -1.83 9.39 -8.48
N TYR A 51 -1.83 8.13 -8.92
CA TYR A 51 -1.79 7.75 -10.33
C TYR A 51 -3.15 7.33 -10.89
N VAL A 52 -4.25 7.87 -10.35
CA VAL A 52 -5.63 7.55 -10.78
C VAL A 52 -5.88 7.80 -12.28
N ASP A 53 -5.19 8.78 -12.87
CA ASP A 53 -5.30 9.16 -14.28
C ASP A 53 -4.53 8.24 -15.25
N ARG A 54 -3.69 7.34 -14.73
CA ARG A 54 -2.83 6.45 -15.53
C ARG A 54 -3.53 5.22 -16.08
N GLY A 55 -4.82 5.03 -15.78
CA GLY A 55 -5.64 3.93 -16.28
C GLY A 55 -4.98 2.57 -16.05
N ALA A 56 -4.82 1.77 -17.11
CA ALA A 56 -4.24 0.42 -17.02
C ALA A 56 -2.80 0.36 -16.48
N LYS A 57 -2.03 1.46 -16.52
CA LYS A 57 -0.65 1.50 -15.98
C LYS A 57 -0.59 1.81 -14.48
N ARG A 58 -1.70 2.23 -13.87
CA ARG A 58 -1.77 2.64 -12.47
C ARG A 58 -1.24 1.58 -11.52
N GLU A 59 -1.70 0.34 -11.69
CA GLU A 59 -1.32 -0.79 -10.83
C GLU A 59 0.17 -1.10 -10.91
N GLU A 60 0.73 -1.16 -12.13
CA GLU A 60 2.18 -1.36 -12.34
C GLU A 60 3.01 -0.27 -11.65
N ILE A 61 2.60 0.99 -11.79
CA ILE A 61 3.28 2.13 -11.14
C ILE A 61 3.20 1.99 -9.62
N ALA A 62 2.03 1.68 -9.06
CA ALA A 62 1.85 1.50 -7.62
C ALA A 62 2.73 0.38 -7.06
N HIS A 63 2.86 -0.75 -7.77
CA HIS A 63 3.80 -1.82 -7.43
C HIS A 63 5.25 -1.34 -7.41
N ARG A 64 5.67 -0.58 -8.43
CA ARG A 64 7.03 -0.07 -8.53
C ARG A 64 7.36 0.89 -7.39
N VAL A 65 6.45 1.80 -7.07
CA VAL A 65 6.58 2.74 -5.95
C VAL A 65 6.66 1.98 -4.62
N ALA A 66 5.77 1.01 -4.39
CA ALA A 66 5.78 0.20 -3.18
C ALA A 66 7.08 -0.59 -2.99
N TRP A 67 7.59 -1.22 -4.05
CA TRP A 67 8.87 -1.92 -3.99
C TRP A 67 10.07 -0.99 -3.78
N ALA A 68 10.05 0.22 -4.36
CA ALA A 68 11.10 1.21 -4.11
C ALA A 68 11.12 1.63 -2.63
N ALA A 69 9.95 1.88 -2.05
CA ALA A 69 9.81 2.23 -0.63
C ALA A 69 10.34 1.11 0.30
N VAL A 70 10.02 -0.16 0.01
CA VAL A 70 10.58 -1.30 0.75
C VAL A 70 12.10 -1.34 0.63
N LYS A 71 12.63 -1.21 -0.59
CA LYS A 71 14.08 -1.26 -0.86
C LYS A 71 14.88 -0.13 -0.22
N HIS A 72 14.25 0.98 0.14
CA HIS A 72 14.88 2.06 0.91
C HIS A 72 15.11 1.74 2.39
N ARG A 73 14.44 0.72 2.92
CA ARG A 73 14.54 0.31 4.34
C ARG A 73 15.01 -1.13 4.52
N TYR A 74 14.89 -1.94 3.48
CA TYR A 74 15.21 -3.36 3.49
C TYR A 74 16.06 -3.72 2.27
N ARG A 75 16.91 -4.74 2.43
CA ARG A 75 17.57 -5.43 1.33
C ARG A 75 17.22 -6.91 1.35
N LYS A 76 17.27 -7.54 0.19
CA LYS A 76 17.10 -8.99 0.09
C LYS A 76 18.44 -9.68 0.29
N GLU A 77 18.55 -10.52 1.32
CA GLU A 77 19.69 -11.39 1.58
C GLU A 77 19.24 -12.84 1.41
N ARG A 78 19.80 -13.54 0.41
CA ARG A 78 19.36 -14.89 0.02
C ARG A 78 17.84 -14.92 -0.26
N ASN A 79 17.07 -15.51 0.64
CA ASN A 79 15.62 -15.67 0.54
C ASN A 79 14.84 -14.76 1.50
N GLU A 80 15.51 -13.91 2.26
CA GLU A 80 14.89 -13.08 3.31
C GLU A 80 15.09 -11.60 3.04
N TRP A 81 14.16 -10.78 3.52
CA TRP A 81 14.29 -9.32 3.53
C TRP A 81 14.77 -8.87 4.90
N VAL A 82 15.97 -8.30 4.97
CA VAL A 82 16.56 -7.79 6.21
C VAL A 82 16.58 -6.27 6.20
N PRO A 83 16.41 -5.60 7.37
CA PRO A 83 16.60 -4.15 7.47
C PRO A 83 17.98 -3.74 6.96
N LEU A 84 18.07 -2.56 6.34
CA LEU A 84 19.35 -1.98 5.91
C LEU A 84 20.27 -1.67 7.09
#